data_AF-A0AAN8XA52-F1
#
_entry.id   AF-A0AAN8XA52-F1
#
_cell.length_a   1.000
_cell.length_b   1.000
_cell.length_c   1.000
_cell.angle_alpha   90.00
_cell.angle_beta   90.00
_cell.angle_gamma   90.00
#
_symmetry.space_group_name_H-M   'P 1'
#
loop_
_entity.id
_entity.type
_entity.pdbx_description
1 polymer ?
#
loop_
_entity_poly.entity_id
_entity_poly.type
_entity_poly.pdbx_seq_one_letter_code
_entity_poly.pdbx_strand_id
1 'polypeptide(L)'
;MHVLVIDQLYIFLQTESLYVEVLYTVFHKVGAQQHGDKRDMTEDLLRYAQNAFHIDVQDNMRLQAVAQEEKPPILVLNLVVVEAENLEAKDPN
;
A
#
# COMPACT_ATOMS: atom_id res chain seq x y z
N MET A 1 -18.92 13.40 30.61
CA MET A 1 -17.79 14.12 29.95
C MET A 1 -16.56 13.24 29.77
N HIS A 2 -16.14 12.41 30.73
CA HIS A 2 -14.97 11.52 30.58
C HIS A 2 -15.13 10.38 29.54
N VAL A 3 -16.33 9.82 29.37
CA VAL A 3 -16.56 8.69 28.44
C VAL A 3 -16.38 9.13 26.97
N LEU A 4 -16.92 10.29 26.59
CA LEU A 4 -16.77 10.86 25.24
C LEU A 4 -15.31 11.13 24.83
N VAL A 5 -14.44 11.46 25.80
CA VAL A 5 -13.01 11.72 25.52
C VAL A 5 -12.27 10.42 25.20
N ILE A 6 -12.62 9.33 25.89
CA ILE A 6 -12.04 8.01 25.65
C ILE A 6 -12.48 7.50 24.27
N ASP A 7 -13.75 7.65 23.92
CA ASP A 7 -14.29 7.24 22.62
C ASP A 7 -13.62 8.03 21.48
N GLN A 8 -13.45 9.34 21.64
CA GLN A 8 -12.77 10.18 20.65
C GLN A 8 -11.29 9.78 20.47
N LEU A 9 -10.59 9.47 21.56
CA LEU A 9 -9.21 9.00 21.51
C LEU A 9 -9.10 7.63 20.84
N TYR A 10 -10.06 6.74 21.08
CA TYR A 10 -10.11 5.42 20.45
C TYR A 10 -10.32 5.52 18.94
N ILE A 11 -11.25 6.36 18.49
CA ILE A 11 -11.49 6.63 17.05
C ILE A 11 -10.24 7.22 16.40
N PHE A 12 -9.54 8.12 17.09
CA PHE A 12 -8.29 8.71 16.59
C PHE A 12 -7.20 7.64 16.38
N LEU A 13 -6.97 6.78 17.38
CA LEU A 13 -6.00 5.68 17.29
C LEU A 13 -6.34 4.69 16.16
N GLN A 14 -7.63 4.38 15.99
CA GLN A 14 -8.09 3.51 14.91
C GLN A 14 -7.85 4.14 13.53
N THR A 15 -8.02 5.46 13.42
CA THR A 15 -7.76 6.22 12.18
C THR A 15 -6.27 6.19 11.82
N GLU A 16 -5.37 6.42 12.78
CA GLU A 16 -3.93 6.32 12.53
C GLU A 16 -3.52 4.90 12.13
N SER A 17 -4.05 3.88 12.81
CA SER A 17 -3.78 2.48 12.48
C SER A 17 -4.20 2.14 11.05
N LEU A 18 -5.40 2.56 10.65
CA LEU A 18 -5.90 2.34 9.29
C LEU A 18 -5.06 3.10 8.26
N TYR A 19 -4.63 4.33 8.59
CA TYR A 19 -3.76 5.11 7.72
C TYR A 19 -2.41 4.41 7.48
N VAL A 20 -1.78 3.88 8.54
CA VAL A 20 -0.54 3.09 8.42
C VAL A 20 -0.73 1.86 7.53
N GLU A 21 -1.86 1.16 7.63
CA GLU A 21 -2.15 0.00 6.79
C GLU A 21 -2.28 0.36 5.30
N VAL A 22 -2.92 1.50 5.01
CA VAL A 22 -3.02 2.05 3.65
C VAL A 22 -1.63 2.37 3.10
N LEU A 23 -0.81 3.09 3.88
CA LEU A 23 0.57 3.42 3.51
C LEU A 23 1.40 2.16 3.26
N TYR A 24 1.33 1.17 4.15
CA TYR A 24 2.01 -0.11 4.00
C TYR A 24 1.60 -0.82 2.71
N THR A 25 0.31 -0.79 2.36
CA THR A 25 -0.20 -1.39 1.13
C THR A 25 0.37 -0.68 -0.11
N VAL A 26 0.40 0.65 -0.10
CA VAL A 26 0.99 1.45 -1.20
C VAL A 26 2.49 1.14 -1.35
N PHE A 27 3.24 1.02 -0.25
CA PHE A 27 4.67 0.73 -0.29
C PHE A 27 5.01 -0.70 -0.71
N HIS A 28 4.22 -1.70 -0.28
CA HIS A 28 4.66 -3.10 -0.31
C HIS A 28 3.79 -4.04 -1.14
N LYS A 29 2.53 -3.69 -1.40
CA LYS A 29 1.56 -4.59 -2.06
C LYS A 29 1.12 -4.10 -3.43
N VAL A 30 1.16 -2.79 -3.67
CA VAL A 30 0.97 -2.26 -5.02
C VAL A 30 2.20 -2.66 -5.83
N GLY A 31 2.03 -3.47 -6.88
CA GLY A 31 3.10 -3.99 -7.74
C GLY A 31 3.85 -2.93 -8.59
N ALA A 32 4.00 -1.71 -8.06
CA ALA A 32 4.52 -0.53 -8.73
C ALA A 32 6.05 -0.52 -8.89
N GLN A 33 6.78 -1.47 -8.30
CA GLN A 33 8.21 -1.29 -8.05
C GLN A 33 9.16 -1.62 -9.20
N GLN A 34 8.72 -2.00 -10.41
CA GLN A 34 9.70 -2.52 -11.40
C GLN A 34 9.96 -1.73 -12.68
N HIS A 35 9.04 -1.04 -13.36
CA HIS A 35 9.36 -0.43 -14.68
C HIS A 35 8.72 0.95 -14.91
N GLY A 36 9.56 2.00 -15.07
CA GLY A 36 9.35 3.32 -15.75
C GLY A 36 8.14 4.19 -15.36
N ASP A 37 8.29 5.52 -15.31
CA ASP A 37 7.25 6.56 -15.09
C ASP A 37 6.30 6.43 -13.87
N LYS A 38 6.42 5.38 -13.05
CA LYS A 38 5.45 5.04 -11.98
C LYS A 38 5.78 5.62 -10.60
N ARG A 39 6.82 6.45 -10.46
CA ARG A 39 7.06 7.22 -9.23
C ARG A 39 5.90 8.17 -8.96
N ASP A 40 5.44 8.83 -10.03
CA ASP A 40 4.31 9.77 -9.99
C ASP A 40 3.03 9.10 -9.47
N MET A 41 2.74 7.87 -9.91
CA MET A 41 1.56 7.12 -9.43
C MET A 41 1.62 6.81 -7.93
N THR A 42 2.80 6.46 -7.41
CA THR A 42 2.97 6.18 -5.98
C THR A 42 2.80 7.45 -5.15
N GLU A 43 3.42 8.55 -5.58
CA GLU A 43 3.27 9.86 -4.92
C GLU A 43 1.82 10.36 -4.96
N ASP A 44 1.10 10.13 -6.05
CA ASP A 44 -0.31 10.47 -6.18
C ASP A 44 -1.19 9.67 -5.21
N LEU A 45 -0.92 8.38 -5.04
CA LEU A 45 -1.63 7.53 -4.06
C LEU A 45 -1.35 7.97 -2.62
N LEU A 46 -0.11 8.30 -2.30
CA LEU A 46 0.27 8.82 -0.98
C LEU A 46 -0.43 10.16 -0.70
N ARG A 47 -0.43 11.07 -1.67
CA ARG A 47 -1.10 12.37 -1.57
C ARG A 47 -2.62 12.22 -1.43
N TYR A 48 -3.22 11.29 -2.19
CA TYR A 48 -4.63 10.98 -2.07
C TYR A 48 -4.98 10.44 -0.68
N ALA A 49 -4.20 9.49 -0.16
CA ALA A 49 -4.40 8.94 1.17
C ALA A 49 -4.32 10.01 2.26
N GLN A 50 -3.29 10.87 2.21
CA GLN A 50 -3.14 11.96 3.19
C GLN A 50 -4.38 12.88 3.20
N ASN A 51 -4.85 13.26 2.02
CA ASN A 51 -6.02 14.13 1.87
C ASN A 51 -7.31 13.48 2.36
N ALA A 52 -7.53 12.19 2.05
CA ALA A 52 -8.73 11.45 2.41
C ALA A 52 -8.85 11.21 3.93
N PHE A 53 -7.71 11.03 4.62
CA PHE A 53 -7.66 10.82 6.06
C PHE A 53 -7.47 12.12 6.86
N HIS A 54 -7.30 13.26 6.19
CA HIS A 54 -7.08 14.58 6.81
C HIS A 54 -5.88 14.59 7.78
N ILE A 55 -4.79 13.91 7.41
CA ILE A 55 -3.57 13.80 8.23
C ILE A 55 -2.67 15.01 8.01
N ASP A 56 -2.21 15.62 9.11
CA ASP A 56 -1.24 16.71 9.08
C ASP A 56 0.10 16.27 8.46
N VAL A 57 0.85 17.21 7.91
CA VAL A 57 2.15 16.92 7.28
C VAL A 57 3.12 16.27 8.26
N GLN A 58 3.17 16.70 9.52
CA GLN A 58 4.08 16.13 10.53
C GLN A 58 3.68 14.69 10.89
N ASP A 59 2.40 14.45 11.12
CA ASP A 59 1.89 13.12 11.41
C ASP A 59 2.05 12.19 10.20
N ASN A 60 1.84 12.69 8.99
CA ASN A 60 2.07 11.94 7.77
C ASN A 60 3.53 11.48 7.65
N MET A 61 4.50 12.37 7.90
CA MET A 61 5.93 11.99 7.89
C MET A 61 6.23 10.90 8.93
N ARG A 62 5.71 11.04 10.15
CA ARG A 62 5.89 10.04 11.22
C ARG A 62 5.27 8.70 10.85
N LEU A 63 4.03 8.69 10.37
CA LEU A 63 3.28 7.47 10.05
C LEU A 63 3.82 6.78 8.78
N GLN A 64 4.37 7.54 7.82
CA GLN A 64 5.11 6.97 6.69
C GLN A 64 6.38 6.23 7.12
N ALA A 65 7.14 6.77 8.08
CA ALA A 65 8.30 6.09 8.61
C ALA A 65 7.91 4.74 9.24
N VAL A 66 6.85 4.73 10.06
CA VAL A 66 6.30 3.49 10.67
C VAL A 66 5.93 2.46 9.59
N ALA A 67 5.20 2.90 8.55
CA ALA A 67 4.76 2.00 7.48
C ALA A 67 5.91 1.44 6.63
N GLN A 68 7.06 2.13 6.53
CA GLN A 68 8.24 1.69 5.77
C GLN A 68 9.18 0.77 6.58
N GLU A 69 9.17 0.84 7.92
CA GLU A 69 9.96 -0.06 8.77
C GLU A 69 9.48 -1.52 8.73
N GLU A 70 8.19 -1.72 8.45
CA GLU A 70 7.57 -3.03 8.30
C GLU A 70 8.12 -3.78 7.08
N LYS A 71 8.43 -5.07 7.24
CA LYS A 71 8.99 -5.88 6.15
C LYS A 71 7.94 -6.12 5.05
N PRO A 72 8.33 -6.10 3.77
CA PRO A 72 7.44 -6.52 2.69
C PRO A 72 6.94 -7.95 2.93
N PRO A 73 5.69 -8.28 2.53
CA PRO A 73 5.14 -9.61 2.72
C PRO A 73 5.93 -10.64 1.88
N ILE A 74 6.24 -11.79 2.47
CA ILE A 74 6.84 -12.91 1.74
C ILE A 74 5.72 -13.60 0.95
N LEU A 75 5.75 -13.44 -0.38
CA LEU A 75 4.81 -14.11 -1.28
C LEU A 75 5.31 -15.51 -1.64
N VAL A 76 4.54 -16.53 -1.27
CA VAL A 76 4.78 -17.93 -1.66
C VAL A 76 3.68 -18.34 -2.64
N LEU A 77 4.05 -18.50 -3.92
CA LEU A 77 3.13 -18.91 -4.99
C LEU A 77 3.40 -20.37 -5.34
N ASN A 78 2.39 -21.23 -5.20
CA ASN A 78 2.41 -22.58 -5.75
C ASN A 78 1.65 -22.59 -7.08
N LEU A 79 2.38 -22.60 -8.18
CA LEU A 79 1.81 -22.55 -9.53
C LEU A 79 2.02 -23.89 -10.22
N VAL A 80 0.94 -24.47 -10.73
CA VAL A 80 0.97 -25.64 -11.60
C VAL A 80 0.51 -25.20 -12.97
N VAL A 81 1.39 -25.28 -13.96
CA VAL A 81 1.02 -25.07 -15.37
C VAL A 81 0.30 -26.33 -15.82
N VAL A 82 -0.93 -26.17 -16.29
CA VAL A 82 -1.76 -27.28 -16.77
C VAL A 82 -1.50 -27.52 -18.25
N GLU A 83 -1.74 -26.50 -19.08
CA GLU A 83 -1.47 -26.53 -20.51
C GLU A 83 -1.39 -25.10 -21.08
N ALA A 84 -0.90 -24.97 -22.30
CA ALA A 84 -0.91 -23.73 -23.06
C ALA A 84 -1.52 -23.99 -24.43
N GLU A 85 -2.34 -23.06 -24.91
CA GLU A 85 -3.03 -23.15 -26.19
C GLU A 85 -2.55 -22.04 -27.14
N ASN A 86 -2.68 -22.28 -28.44
CA ASN A 86 -2.41 -21.28 -29.50
C ASN A 86 -0.98 -20.71 -29.46
N LEU A 87 0.02 -21.56 -29.21
CA LEU A 87 1.42 -21.17 -29.23
C LEU A 87 1.85 -20.75 -30.64
N GLU A 88 2.47 -19.59 -30.76
CA GLU A 88 3.03 -19.10 -32.02
C GLU A 88 4.32 -19.88 -32.35
N ALA A 89 4.45 -20.35 -33.59
CA ALA A 89 5.62 -21.09 -34.03
C ALA A 89 6.84 -20.17 -34.11
N LYS A 90 8.00 -20.66 -33.65
CA LYS A 90 9.25 -19.88 -33.59
C LYS A 90 9.85 -19.57 -34.97
N ASP A 91 9.55 -20.37 -35.99
CA ASP A 91 10.01 -20.16 -37.37
C ASP A 91 8.86 -20.36 -38.37
N PRO A 92 8.56 -19.38 -39.24
CA PRO A 92 7.87 -19.63 -40.50
C PRO A 92 8.91 -20.12 -41.52
N ASN A 93 8.83 -21.39 -41.91
CA ASN A 93 9.61 -21.93 -43.04
C ASN A 93 9.33 -21.17 -44.34
#